data_AF-A0A2I0K165-F1
#
_entry.id   AF-A0A2I0K165-F1
#
_cell.length_a   1.000
_cell.length_b   1.000
_cell.length_c   1.000
_cell.angle_alpha   90.00
_cell.angle_beta   90.00
_cell.angle_gamma   90.00
#
_symmetry.space_group_name_H-M   'P 1'
#
loop_
_entity.id
_entity.type
_entity.pdbx_description
1 polymer ?
#
loop_
_entity_poly.entity_id
_entity_poly.type
_entity_poly.pdbx_seq_one_letter_code
_entity_poly.pdbx_strand_id
1 'polypeptide(L)' 'MQANREKEVAQHHDGGFSVPETNSFGHTFRNYDAESARQDGVENFYGTNHINQTYDF' A
#
# COMPACT_ATOMS: atom_id res chain seq x y z
N MET A 1 16.92 -34.70 11.51
CA MET A 1 16.12 -33.48 11.72
C MET A 1 16.39 -32.54 10.56
N GLN A 2 15.62 -32.63 9.48
CA GLN A 2 15.73 -31.68 8.38
C GLN A 2 14.32 -31.38 7.86
N ALA A 3 13.70 -30.35 8.42
CA ALA A 3 12.37 -29.87 8.00
C ALA A 3 12.37 -28.34 8.01
N ASN A 4 13.08 -27.74 7.06
CA ASN A 4 12.89 -26.35 6.66
C ASN A 4 12.43 -26.40 5.20
N ARG A 5 11.14 -26.70 4.98
CA ARG A 5 10.55 -26.69 3.64
C ARG A 5 9.08 -26.28 3.68
N GLU A 6 8.81 -25.12 4.26
CA GLU A 6 7.54 -24.41 4.17
C GLU A 6 7.90 -22.93 4.35
N LYS A 7 7.75 -21.97 3.43
CA LYS A 7 6.97 -21.88 2.20
C LYS A 7 7.69 -20.87 1.29
N GLU A 8 8.45 -21.34 0.30
CA GLU A 8 8.62 -20.51 -0.89
C GLU A 8 7.29 -20.64 -1.64
N VAL A 9 6.40 -19.68 -1.42
CA VAL A 9 5.21 -19.54 -2.25
C VAL A 9 5.74 -19.28 -3.65
N ALA A 10 5.75 -20.32 -4.48
CA ALA A 10 6.05 -20.23 -5.88
C ALA A 10 5.11 -19.16 -6.47
N GLN A 11 5.65 -17.96 -6.69
CA GLN A 11 4.98 -16.95 -7.49
C GLN A 11 4.92 -17.51 -8.90
N HIS A 12 3.76 -18.06 -9.26
CA HIS A 12 3.42 -18.38 -10.64
C HIS A 12 3.32 -17.05 -11.39
N HIS A 13 4.39 -16.64 -12.08
CA HIS A 13 4.36 -15.46 -12.94
C HIS A 13 3.87 -15.87 -14.32
N ASP A 14 2.56 -15.74 -14.56
CA ASP A 14 1.94 -15.83 -15.89
C ASP A 14 2.30 -14.60 -16.74
N GLY A 15 3.59 -14.31 -16.93
CA GLY A 15 4.13 -13.27 -17.83
C GLY A 15 3.69 -11.82 -17.58
N GLY A 16 2.82 -11.56 -16.60
CA GLY A 16 2.30 -10.24 -16.25
C GLY A 16 3.20 -9.49 -15.26
N PHE A 17 2.99 -8.18 -15.17
CA PHE A 17 3.66 -7.36 -14.17
C PHE A 17 3.20 -7.74 -12.76
N SER A 18 4.13 -8.21 -11.93
CA SER A 18 3.94 -8.36 -10.50
C SER A 18 4.34 -7.09 -9.76
N VAL A 19 3.50 -6.62 -8.85
CA VAL A 19 3.87 -5.52 -7.95
C VAL A 19 4.93 -6.04 -6.97
N PRO A 20 6.13 -5.43 -6.91
CA PRO A 20 7.15 -5.81 -5.93
C PRO A 20 6.76 -5.34 -4.52
N GLU A 21 7.28 -5.99 -3.48
CA GLU A 21 6.97 -5.61 -2.09
C GLU A 21 7.55 -4.24 -1.69
N THR A 22 8.71 -3.89 -2.24
CA THR A 22 9.41 -2.62 -1.95
C THR A 22 9.90 -1.95 -3.24
N ASN A 23 10.11 -0.63 -3.18
CA ASN A 23 10.70 0.13 -4.27
C ASN A 23 12.23 -0.03 -4.30
N SER A 24 12.90 0.58 -5.30
CA SER A 24 14.36 0.51 -5.47
C SER A 24 15.18 1.07 -4.29
N PHE A 25 14.54 1.76 -3.34
CA PHE A 25 15.17 2.29 -2.12
C PHE A 25 14.85 1.45 -0.87
N GLY A 26 14.15 0.31 -1.03
CA GLY A 26 13.75 -0.55 0.07
C GLY A 26 12.57 -0.03 0.89
N HIS A 27 11.84 0.96 0.39
CA HIS A 27 10.62 1.44 1.05
C HIS A 27 9.40 0.67 0.55
N THR A 28 8.53 0.30 1.49
CA THR A 28 7.22 -0.27 1.16
C THR A 28 6.33 0.79 0.51
N PHE A 29 5.41 0.34 -0.32
CA PHE A 29 4.38 1.22 -0.87
C PHE A 29 3.45 1.72 0.24
N ARG A 30 2.78 2.86 -0.01
CA ARG A 30 1.91 3.51 0.97
C ARG A 30 0.81 2.55 1.43
N ASN A 31 0.80 2.22 2.72
CA ASN A 31 -0.31 1.53 3.36
C ASN A 31 -1.28 2.58 3.92
N TYR A 32 -2.49 2.65 3.36
CA TYR A 32 -3.54 3.57 3.82
C TYR A 32 -4.32 3.02 5.02
N ASP A 33 -4.29 1.71 5.25
CA ASP A 33 -4.93 1.05 6.39
C ASP A 33 -4.02 1.02 7.63
N ALA A 34 -2.74 1.40 7.48
CA ALA A 34 -1.81 1.47 8.59
C ALA A 34 -2.17 2.63 9.52
N GLU A 35 -2.45 2.29 10.79
CA GLU A 35 -2.74 3.29 11.82
C GLU A 35 -1.55 4.23 12.01
N SER A 36 -1.82 5.54 11.97
CA SER A 36 -0.79 6.55 12.23
C SER A 36 -1.38 7.74 12.96
N ALA A 37 -0.57 8.43 13.77
CA ALA A 37 -0.99 9.63 14.50
C ALA A 37 -1.51 10.77 13.62
N ARG A 38 -1.28 10.71 12.30
CA ARG A 38 -1.74 11.71 11.33
C ARG A 38 -2.94 11.25 10.50
N GLN A 39 -3.37 9.99 10.64
CA GLN A 39 -4.40 9.39 9.81
C GLN A 39 -5.71 10.19 9.90
N ASP A 40 -6.22 10.40 11.12
CA ASP A 40 -7.46 11.14 11.35
C ASP A 40 -7.43 12.56 10.77
N GLY A 41 -6.31 13.27 10.90
CA GLY A 41 -6.16 14.62 10.36
C GLY A 41 -6.17 14.63 8.82
N VAL A 42 -5.49 13.64 8.21
CA VAL A 42 -5.42 13.48 6.76
C VAL A 42 -6.78 13.08 6.20
N GLU A 43 -7.49 12.16 6.85
CA GLU A 43 -8.81 11.69 6.42
C GLU A 43 -9.83 12.83 6.46
N ASN A 44 -9.90 13.59 7.56
CA ASN A 44 -10.80 14.72 7.68
C ASN A 44 -10.49 15.83 6.65
N PHE A 45 -9.20 16.09 6.42
CA PHE A 45 -8.74 17.09 5.45
C PHE A 45 -9.16 16.71 4.03
N TYR A 46 -8.83 15.50 3.59
CA TYR A 46 -9.16 15.06 2.24
C TYR A 46 -10.65 14.85 2.04
N GLY A 47 -11.40 14.41 3.06
CA GLY A 47 -12.86 14.33 3.00
C GLY A 47 -13.49 15.70 2.75
N THR A 48 -13.11 16.70 3.54
CA THR A 48 -13.59 18.09 3.36
C THR A 48 -13.16 18.63 2.01
N ASN A 49 -11.91 18.43 1.61
CA ASN A 49 -11.40 18.94 0.35
C ASN A 49 -12.14 18.31 -0.84
N HIS A 50 -12.34 16.99 -0.84
CA HIS A 50 -12.99 16.28 -1.93
C HIS A 50 -14.47 16.65 -2.11
N ILE A 51 -15.20 16.85 -1.00
CA ILE A 51 -16.60 17.34 -1.04
C ILE A 51 -16.68 18.70 -1.73
N ASN A 52 -15.69 19.57 -1.46
CA ASN A 52 -15.68 20.93 -1.99
C ASN A 52 -14.85 21.07 -3.27
N GLN A 53 -14.31 19.98 -3.85
CA GLN A 53 -13.45 20.04 -5.04
C GLN A 53 -14.29 20.21 -6.31
N THR A 54 -14.90 21.38 -6.46
CA THR A 54 -15.72 21.78 -7.61
C THR A 54 -15.07 22.98 -8.31
N TYR A 55 -15.42 23.23 -9.57
CA TYR A 55 -14.78 24.31 -10.35
C TYR A 55 -14.97 25.71 -9.71
N ASP A 56 -16.09 25.93 -9.03
CA ASP A 56 -16.49 27.23 -8.48
C ASP A 56 -15.98 27.48 -7.05
N PHE A 57 -15.44 26.46 -6.38
CA PHE A 57 -14.90 26.53 -5.01
C PHE A 57 -13.37 26.55 -5.02
#